data_AF-A0A3M5VK31-F1
#
_entry.id   AF-A0A3M5VK31-F1
#
_cell.length_a   1.000
_cell.length_b   1.000
_cell.length_c   1.000
_cell.angle_alpha   90.00
_cell.angle_beta   90.00
_cell.angle_gamma   90.00
#
_symmetry.space_group_name_H-M   'P 1'
#
loop_
_entity.id
_entity.type
_entity.pdbx_description
1 polymer ?
#
loop_
_entity_poly.entity_id
_entity_poly.type
_entity_poly.pdbx_seq_one_letter_code
_entity_poly.pdbx_strand_id
1 'polypeptide(L)' 'MITSRSGQKHRDRAMALGVNEYLSKPYQENVLLESITYWSQVDV' A
#
# COMPACT_ATOMS: atom_id res chain seq x y z
N MET A 1 1.85 2.81 0.36
CA MET A 1 1.67 3.51 1.65
C MET A 1 1.35 2.51 2.74
N ILE A 2 2.03 2.59 3.88
CA ILE A 2 1.79 1.72 5.05
C ILE A 2 1.31 2.58 6.22
N THR A 3 0.21 2.24 6.88
CA THR A 3 -0.39 3.07 7.94
C THR A 3 -1.24 2.27 8.91
N SER A 4 -1.45 2.77 10.14
CA SER A 4 -2.41 2.18 11.09
C SER A 4 -3.86 2.62 10.84
N ARG A 5 -4.11 3.48 9.85
CA ARG A 5 -5.44 4.04 9.53
C ARG A 5 -6.19 3.14 8.54
N SER A 6 -6.81 2.06 8.98
CA SER A 6 -7.43 1.07 8.08
C SER A 6 -8.79 1.45 7.48
N GLY A 7 -9.41 2.54 7.93
CA GLY A 7 -10.74 2.94 7.46
C GLY A 7 -10.81 3.32 5.98
N GLN A 8 -11.93 3.00 5.32
CA GLN A 8 -12.14 3.21 3.88
C GLN A 8 -11.83 4.64 3.42
N LYS A 9 -12.29 5.66 4.16
CA LYS A 9 -12.01 7.07 3.86
C LYS A 9 -10.51 7.40 3.75
N HIS A 10 -9.65 6.69 4.48
CA HIS A 10 -8.21 6.89 4.44
C HIS A 10 -7.58 6.19 3.23
N ARG A 11 -8.05 4.98 2.90
CA ARG A 11 -7.69 4.27 1.67
C ARG A 11 -8.06 5.12 0.45
N ASP A 12 -9.32 5.58 0.36
CA ASP A 12 -9.80 6.38 -0.77
C ASP A 12 -8.97 7.64 -0.97
N ARG A 13 -8.71 8.36 0.14
CA ARG A 13 -7.84 9.55 0.11
C ARG A 13 -6.41 9.23 -0.33
N ALA A 14 -5.84 8.12 0.13
CA ALA A 14 -4.48 7.75 -0.26
C ALA A 14 -4.41 7.37 -1.74
N MET A 15 -5.38 6.61 -2.25
CA MET A 15 -5.45 6.28 -3.68
C MET A 15 -5.61 7.55 -4.53
N ALA A 16 -6.45 8.50 -4.11
CA ALA A 16 -6.62 9.79 -4.78
C ALA A 16 -5.32 10.65 -4.81
N LEU A 17 -4.39 10.42 -3.89
CA LEU A 17 -3.07 11.07 -3.87
C LEU A 17 -2.03 10.34 -4.75
N GLY A 18 -2.42 9.28 -5.46
CA GLY A 18 -1.54 8.57 -6.39
C GLY A 18 -0.59 7.58 -5.73
N VAL A 19 -0.93 7.05 -4.55
CA VAL A 19 -0.15 5.93 -3.99
C VAL A 19 -0.36 4.68 -4.83
N ASN A 20 0.72 3.93 -5.11
CA ASN A 20 0.63 2.68 -5.85
C ASN A 20 -0.22 1.63 -5.12
N GLU A 21 -0.06 1.55 -3.80
CA GLU A 21 -0.75 0.55 -2.98
C GLU A 21 -0.97 1.04 -1.55
N TYR A 22 -2.00 0.52 -0.89
CA TYR A 22 -2.38 0.90 0.47
C TYR A 22 -2.45 -0.31 1.40
N LEU A 23 -1.49 -0.39 2.34
CA LEU A 23 -1.34 -1.47 3.30
C LEU A 23 -1.62 -0.95 4.72
N SER A 24 -2.49 -1.65 5.45
CA SER A 24 -2.85 -1.30 6.83
C SER A 24 -2.11 -2.17 7.84
N LYS A 25 -1.68 -1.60 8.96
CA LYS A 25 -1.09 -2.34 10.08
C LYS A 25 -2.17 -3.03 10.94
N PRO A 26 -1.90 -4.21 11.53
CA PRO A 26 -0.74 -5.06 11.26
C PRO A 26 -0.85 -5.71 9.87
N TYR A 27 0.28 -5.79 9.18
CA TYR A 27 0.38 -6.51 7.90
C TYR A 27 1.37 -7.67 8.05
N GLN A 28 1.25 -8.65 7.17
CA GLN A 28 2.21 -9.75 7.11
C GLN A 28 3.41 -9.33 6.27
N GLU A 29 4.61 -9.72 6.69
CA GLU A 29 5.86 -9.33 6.02
C GLU A 29 5.92 -9.82 4.58
N ASN A 30 5.42 -11.03 4.29
CA ASN A 30 5.36 -11.56 2.94
C ASN A 30 4.51 -10.66 1.99
N VAL A 31 3.37 -10.15 2.46
CA VAL A 31 2.53 -9.23 1.68
C VAL A 31 3.29 -7.95 1.34
N LEU A 32 4.07 -7.42 2.29
CA LEU A 32 4.90 -6.25 2.04
C LEU A 32 6.00 -6.55 1.00
N LEU A 33 6.71 -7.67 1.15
CA LEU A 33 7.78 -8.05 0.23
C LEU A 33 7.26 -8.32 -1.19
N GLU A 34 6.09 -8.95 -1.31
CA GLU A 34 5.38 -9.13 -2.59
C GLU A 34 5.04 -7.78 -3.23
N SER A 35 4.49 -6.84 -2.45
CA SER A 35 4.16 -5.49 -2.93
C SER A 35 5.42 -4.75 -3.42
N ILE A 36 6.51 -4.79 -2.65
CA ILE A 36 7.79 -4.15 -3.02
C ILE A 36 8.34 -4.79 -4.30
N THR A 37 8.35 -6.11 -4.39
CA THR A 37 8.86 -6.85 -5.55
C THR A 37 8.07 -6.49 -6.80
N TYR A 38 6.74 -6.48 -6.70
CA TYR A 38 5.86 -6.08 -7.78
C TYR A 38 6.15 -4.65 -8.25
N TRP A 39 6.08 -3.65 -7.36
CA TRP A 39 6.21 -2.24 -7.74
C TRP A 39 7.63 -1.78 -8.09
N SER A 40 8.68 -2.53 -7.71
CA SER A 40 10.06 -2.25 -8.11
C SER A 40 10.41 -2.74 -9.52
N GLN A 41 9.60 -3.63 -10.09
CA GLN A 41 9.80 -4.20 -11.43
C GLN A 41 8.85 -3.59 -12.46
N VAL A 42 7.81 -2.88 -12.01
CA VAL A 42 6.94 -2.12 -12.90
C VAL A 42 7.74 -0.90 -13.36
N ASP A 43 8.29 -0.97 -14.57
CA ASP A 43 8.89 0.18 -15.25
C ASP A 43 7.86 1.32 -15.29
N VAL A 44 8.23 2.47 -14.72
CA VAL A 44 7.49 3.74 -14.78
C VAL A 44 8.03 4.57 -15.92
#